data_AF-A0A1B4VGZ8-F1
#
_entry.id   AF-A0A1B4VGZ8-F1
#
_cell.length_a   1.000
_cell.length_b   1.000
_cell.length_c   1.000
_cell.angle_alpha   90.00
_cell.angle_beta   90.00
_cell.angle_gamma   90.00
#
_symmetry.space_group_name_H-M   'P 1'
#
loop_
_entity.id
_entity.type
_entity.pdbx_description
1 polymer ?
#
loop_
_entity_poly.entity_id
_entity_poly.type
_entity_poly.pdbx_seq_one_letter_code
_entity_poly.pdbx_strand_id
1 'polypeptide(L)'
;MTPEATRELYAAIEILCSSPERTAVRLGTSYQFHLRGTNADHLPAAVRAEFREILDDLARLFPTPDRFDGVDEELAAKMARRILNAYDRLIRPPGPTG
;
A
#
# COMPACT_ATOMS: atom_id res chain seq x y z
N MET A 1 -10.91 10.50 -6.15
CA MET A 1 -10.80 9.36 -5.22
C MET A 1 -12.14 9.14 -4.58
N THR A 2 -12.63 7.90 -4.54
CA THR A 2 -13.89 7.59 -3.85
C THR A 2 -13.67 7.54 -2.33
N PRO A 3 -14.69 7.85 -1.50
CA PRO A 3 -14.55 7.78 -0.04
C PRO A 3 -14.13 6.40 0.47
N GLU A 4 -14.56 5.35 -0.22
CA GLU A 4 -14.20 3.96 0.07
C GLU A 4 -12.72 3.70 -0.19
N ALA A 5 -12.19 4.09 -1.36
CA ALA A 5 -10.77 3.94 -1.67
C ALA A 5 -9.88 4.71 -0.69
N THR A 6 -10.32 5.88 -0.23
CA THR A 6 -9.62 6.63 0.83
C THR A 6 -9.60 5.88 2.16
N ARG A 7 -10.73 5.27 2.55
CA ARG A 7 -10.83 4.50 3.80
C ARG A 7 -9.93 3.26 3.77
N GLU A 8 -9.96 2.50 2.69
CA GLU A 8 -9.12 1.30 2.53
C GLU A 8 -7.62 1.65 2.60
N LEU A 9 -7.21 2.72 1.89
CA LEU A 9 -5.83 3.18 1.96
C LEU A 9 -5.45 3.62 3.37
N TYR A 10 -6.30 4.39 4.06
CA TYR A 10 -6.03 4.82 5.43
C TYR A 10 -5.85 3.62 6.37
N ALA A 11 -6.76 2.64 6.31
CA ALA A 11 -6.68 1.43 7.13
C ALA A 11 -5.41 0.59 6.83
N ALA A 12 -5.02 0.49 5.55
CA ALA A 12 -3.76 -0.15 5.17
C ALA A 12 -2.54 0.55 5.79
N ILE A 13 -2.50 1.88 5.76
CA ILE A 13 -1.43 2.67 6.38
C ILE A 13 -1.44 2.52 7.91
N GLU A 14 -2.62 2.52 8.52
CA GLU A 14 -2.76 2.32 9.96
C GLU A 14 -2.13 0.99 10.41
N ILE A 15 -2.42 -0.11 9.69
CA ILE A 15 -1.83 -1.42 9.99
C ILE A 15 -0.31 -1.42 9.81
N LEU A 16 0.18 -0.80 8.73
CA LEU A 16 1.62 -0.69 8.46
C LEU A 16 2.38 0.05 9.56
N CYS A 17 1.76 1.07 10.16
CA CYS A 17 2.43 1.97 11.10
C CYS A 17 2.20 1.63 12.58
N SER A 18 1.09 0.97 12.93
CA SER A 18 0.67 0.81 14.33
C SER A 18 0.82 -0.60 14.90
N SER A 19 0.91 -1.62 14.05
CA SER A 19 0.99 -3.01 14.51
C SER A 19 2.36 -3.36 15.11
N PRO A 20 2.42 -4.13 16.22
CA PRO A 20 3.67 -4.57 16.85
C PRO A 20 4.38 -5.71 16.08
N GLU A 21 3.72 -6.25 15.05
CA GLU A 21 4.25 -7.33 14.22
C GLU A 21 5.45 -6.89 13.37
N ARG A 22 6.17 -7.88 12.85
CA ARG A 22 7.26 -7.66 11.88
C ARG A 22 6.75 -7.02 10.59
N THR A 23 7.63 -6.34 9.85
CA THR A 23 7.23 -5.55 8.67
C THR A 23 6.57 -6.40 7.59
N ALA A 24 7.10 -7.61 7.34
CA ALA A 24 6.48 -8.53 6.38
C ALA A 24 5.04 -8.91 6.74
N VAL A 25 4.76 -9.17 8.02
CA VAL A 25 3.42 -9.52 8.51
C VAL A 25 2.47 -8.33 8.35
N ARG A 26 2.90 -7.13 8.77
CA ARG A 26 2.09 -5.90 8.63
C ARG A 26 1.78 -5.59 7.17
N LEU A 27 2.76 -5.76 6.29
CA LEU A 27 2.63 -5.53 4.85
C LEU A 27 1.69 -6.54 4.20
N GLY A 28 1.82 -7.82 4.54
CA GLY A 28 0.93 -8.86 4.05
C GLY A 28 -0.51 -8.66 4.53
N THR A 29 -0.68 -8.29 5.82
CA THR A 29 -1.97 -7.97 6.42
C THR A 29 -2.63 -6.78 5.74
N SER A 30 -1.90 -5.66 5.58
CA SER A 30 -2.44 -4.46 4.92
C SER A 30 -2.81 -4.74 3.46
N TYR A 31 -2.01 -5.55 2.75
CA TYR A 31 -2.33 -5.99 1.40
C TYR A 31 -3.62 -6.83 1.37
N GLN A 32 -3.69 -7.86 2.20
CA GLN A 32 -4.79 -8.82 2.17
C GLN A 32 -6.15 -8.19 2.52
N PHE A 33 -6.19 -7.35 3.56
CA PHE A 33 -7.45 -6.80 4.05
C PHE A 33 -7.92 -5.54 3.33
N HIS A 34 -6.99 -4.74 2.77
CA HIS A 34 -7.34 -3.41 2.26
C HIS A 34 -6.82 -3.15 0.85
N LEU A 35 -5.53 -3.40 0.56
CA LEU A 35 -4.97 -2.99 -0.73
C LEU A 35 -5.38 -3.92 -1.88
N ARG A 36 -5.57 -5.22 -1.64
CA ARG A 36 -5.91 -6.21 -2.68
C ARG A 36 -7.22 -5.89 -3.41
N GLY A 37 -8.19 -5.33 -2.70
CA GLY A 37 -9.48 -4.90 -3.27
C GLY A 37 -9.46 -3.48 -3.85
N THR A 38 -8.38 -2.73 -3.67
CA THR A 38 -8.30 -1.34 -4.10
C THR A 38 -8.22 -1.25 -5.62
N ASN A 39 -9.21 -0.62 -6.25
CA ASN A 39 -9.16 -0.30 -7.66
C ASN A 39 -8.32 0.97 -7.89
N ALA A 40 -7.11 0.80 -8.42
CA ALA A 40 -6.19 1.90 -8.73
C ALA A 40 -6.80 2.95 -9.69
N ASP A 41 -7.78 2.60 -10.53
CA ASP A 41 -8.41 3.56 -11.45
C ASP A 41 -9.23 4.64 -10.71
N HIS A 42 -9.60 4.40 -9.45
CA HIS A 42 -10.22 5.41 -8.59
C HIS A 42 -9.23 6.41 -7.99
N LEU A 43 -7.92 6.19 -8.15
CA LEU A 43 -6.87 7.08 -7.66
C LEU A 43 -6.59 8.21 -8.66
N PRO A 44 -6.09 9.37 -8.18
CA PRO A 44 -5.64 10.47 -9.04
C PRO A 44 -4.60 9.99 -10.06
N ALA A 45 -4.67 10.55 -11.27
CA ALA A 45 -3.80 10.15 -12.39
C ALA A 45 -2.31 10.22 -12.03
N ALA A 46 -1.90 11.19 -11.21
CA ALA A 46 -0.51 11.40 -10.79
C ALA A 46 0.10 10.21 -10.02
N VAL A 47 -0.72 9.41 -9.32
CA VAL A 47 -0.24 8.28 -8.50
C VAL A 47 -0.81 6.93 -8.97
N ARG A 48 -1.74 6.94 -9.93
CA ARG A 48 -2.45 5.74 -10.41
C ARG A 48 -1.50 4.66 -10.94
N ALA A 49 -0.56 5.05 -11.81
CA ALA A 49 0.38 4.10 -12.41
C ALA A 49 1.28 3.46 -11.34
N GLU A 50 1.84 4.28 -10.45
CA GLU A 50 2.66 3.82 -9.34
C GLU A 50 1.89 2.88 -8.40
N PHE A 51 0.65 3.21 -8.04
CA PHE A 51 -0.18 2.33 -7.21
C PHE A 51 -0.51 1.01 -7.89
N ARG A 52 -0.78 1.00 -9.20
CA ARG A 52 -1.02 -0.25 -9.94
C ARG A 52 0.21 -1.16 -9.88
N GLU A 53 1.41 -0.61 -10.11
CA GLU A 53 2.66 -1.36 -9.98
C GLU A 53 2.88 -1.89 -8.54
N ILE A 54 2.60 -1.07 -7.53
CA ILE A 54 2.68 -1.50 -6.12
C ILE A 54 1.76 -2.70 -5.87
N LEU A 55 0.51 -2.64 -6.35
CA LEU A 55 -0.46 -3.73 -6.18
C LEU A 55 -0.01 -5.01 -6.88
N ASP A 56 0.54 -4.89 -8.10
CA ASP A 56 1.07 -6.03 -8.85
C ASP A 56 2.27 -6.67 -8.13
N ASP A 57 3.19 -5.85 -7.60
CA ASP A 57 4.34 -6.32 -6.84
C ASP A 57 3.92 -6.98 -5.52
N LEU A 58 2.91 -6.44 -4.82
CA LEU A 58 2.33 -7.06 -3.63
C LEU A 58 1.65 -8.41 -3.96
N ALA A 59 0.96 -8.51 -5.10
CA ALA A 59 0.35 -9.76 -5.53
C ALA A 59 1.40 -10.86 -5.81
N ARG A 60 2.57 -10.48 -6.33
CA ARG A 60 3.71 -11.39 -6.51
C ARG A 60 4.39 -11.75 -5.19
N LEU A 61 4.49 -10.79 -4.27
CA LEU A 61 5.13 -11.00 -2.97
C LEU A 61 4.27 -11.84 -2.02
N PHE A 62 2.95 -11.73 -2.11
CA PHE A 62 1.96 -12.45 -1.31
C PHE A 62 0.99 -13.24 -2.20
N PRO A 63 1.47 -14.30 -2.89
CA PRO A 63 0.64 -15.08 -3.81
C PRO A 63 -0.38 -15.96 -3.07
N THR A 64 -0.10 -16.31 -1.82
CA THR A 64 -0.97 -17.13 -0.97
C THR A 64 -1.50 -16.26 0.17
N PRO A 65 -2.83 -16.18 0.38
CA PRO A 65 -3.41 -15.51 1.53
C PRO A 65 -2.88 -16.08 2.84
N ASP A 66 -2.77 -15.24 3.87
CA ASP A 66 -2.39 -15.63 5.24
C ASP A 66 -1.00 -16.29 5.38
N ARG A 67 -0.18 -16.27 4.32
CA ARG A 67 1.18 -16.81 4.33
C ARG A 67 2.19 -15.68 4.13
N PHE A 68 2.73 -15.19 5.24
CA PHE A 68 3.75 -14.13 5.25
C PHE A 68 5.17 -14.68 5.49
N ASP A 69 5.28 -15.98 5.77
CA ASP A 69 6.55 -16.65 6.04
C ASP A 69 7.44 -16.71 4.80
N GLY A 70 8.71 -16.35 4.98
CA GLY A 70 9.71 -16.38 3.91
C GLY A 70 9.82 -15.10 3.09
N VAL A 71 9.01 -14.07 3.40
CA VAL A 71 9.23 -12.73 2.86
C VAL A 71 10.42 -12.08 3.57
N ASP A 72 11.40 -11.64 2.80
CA ASP A 72 12.56 -10.92 3.29
C ASP A 72 12.15 -9.57 3.93
N GLU A 73 12.67 -9.27 5.12
CA GLU A 73 12.28 -8.06 5.86
C GLU A 73 12.78 -6.79 5.21
N GLU A 74 13.95 -6.81 4.55
CA GLU A 74 14.47 -5.64 3.87
C GLU A 74 13.60 -5.30 2.64
N LEU A 75 13.20 -6.32 1.88
CA LEU A 75 12.24 -6.20 0.79
C LEU A 75 10.88 -5.70 1.30
N ALA A 76 10.36 -6.26 2.40
CA ALA A 76 9.11 -5.81 3.00
C ALA A 76 9.19 -4.34 3.44
N ALA A 77 10.30 -3.92 4.05
CA ALA A 77 10.52 -2.53 4.46
C ALA A 77 10.61 -1.58 3.25
N LYS A 78 11.27 -2.00 2.16
CA LYS A 78 11.31 -1.22 0.91
C LYS A 78 9.91 -1.05 0.32
N MET A 79 9.10 -2.10 0.32
CA MET A 79 7.71 -2.06 -0.16
C MET A 79 6.82 -1.20 0.73
N ALA A 80 6.89 -1.36 2.05
CA ALA A 80 6.15 -0.52 2.99
C ALA A 80 6.49 0.97 2.80
N ARG A 81 7.78 1.31 2.65
CA ARG A 81 8.21 2.68 2.37
C ARG A 81 7.65 3.21 1.05
N ARG A 82 7.64 2.38 -0.01
CA ARG A 82 7.08 2.76 -1.31
C ARG A 82 5.59 3.10 -1.19
N ILE A 83 4.82 2.29 -0.46
CA ILE A 83 3.39 2.54 -0.18
C ILE A 83 3.20 3.85 0.58
N LEU A 84 3.97 4.07 1.65
CA LEU A 84 3.89 5.31 2.45
C LEU A 84 4.20 6.55 1.61
N ASN A 85 5.22 6.50 0.75
CA ASN A 85 5.58 7.61 -0.13
C ASN A 85 4.53 7.89 -1.21
N ALA A 86 3.88 6.84 -1.73
CA ALA A 86 2.79 6.98 -2.70
C ALA A 86 1.55 7.58 -2.02
N TYR A 87 1.26 7.17 -0.78
CA TYR A 87 0.19 7.74 0.04
C TYR A 87 0.44 9.20 0.42
N ASP A 88 1.67 9.57 0.80
CA ASP A 88 2.01 10.96 1.12
C ASP A 88 1.77 11.89 -0.09
N ARG A 89 2.17 11.45 -1.29
CA ARG A 89 1.91 12.17 -2.55
C ARG A 89 0.42 12.23 -2.92
N LEU A 90 -0.37 11.24 -2.50
CA LEU A 90 -1.82 11.22 -2.70
C LEU A 90 -2.52 12.27 -1.83
N ILE A 91 -2.12 12.40 -0.56
CA ILE A 91 -2.75 13.35 0.38
C ILE A 91 -2.20 14.77 0.24
N ARG A 92 -0.95 14.91 -0.21
CA ARG A 92 -0.28 16.19 -0.47
C ARG A 92 -0.09 16.33 -1.98
N PRO A 93 -1.13 16.75 -2.74
CA PRO A 93 -0.94 17.07 -4.14
C PRO A 93 0.15 18.14 -4.29
N PRO A 94 0.92 18.15 -5.38
CA PRO A 94 1.92 19.18 -5.61
C PRO A 94 1.23 20.54 -5.46
N GLY A 95 1.77 21.38 -4.56
CA GLY A 95 1.29 22.75 -4.41
C GLY A 95 1.31 23.46 -5.76
N PRO A 96 0.51 24.52 -5.95
CA PRO A 96 0.56 25.28 -7.19
C PRO A 96 2.02 25.70 -7.43
N THR A 97 2.58 25.28 -8.55
CA THR A 97 3.79 25.88 -9.11
C THR A 97 3.47 27.35 -9.37
N GLY A 98 3.79 28.19 -8.39
CA GLY A 98 3.83 29.64 -8.53
C GLY A 98 5.11 30.09 -9.24
#